data_AF-X1MJI5-F1
#
_entry.id   AF-X1MJI5-F1
#
_cell.length_a   1.000
_cell.length_b   1.000
_cell.length_c   1.000
_cell.angle_alpha   90.00
_cell.angle_beta   90.00
_cell.angle_gamma   90.00
#
_symmetry.space_group_name_H-M   'P 1'
#
loop_
_entity.id
_entity.type
_entity.pdbx_description
1 polymer ?
#
loop_
_entity_poly.entity_id
_entity_poly.type
_entity_poly.pdbx_seq_one_letter_code
_entity_poly.pdbx_strand_id
1 'polypeptide(L)' 'GRYKVLVGGAPVNQKWADDIGANGYGENAMVAVKITKKLIGE' A
#
# COMPACT_ATOMS: atom_id res chain seq x y z
N GLY A 1 -9.31 5.09 10.39
CA GLY A 1 -10.14 4.99 9.17
C GLY A 1 -10.82 3.64 9.15
N ARG A 2 -12.05 3.57 8.65
CA ARG A 2 -12.84 2.32 8.55
C ARG A 2 -12.19 1.27 7.64
N TYR A 3 -11.33 1.70 6.72
CA TYR A 3 -10.65 0.84 5.75
C TYR A 3 -9.16 1.15 5.69
N LYS A 4 -8.38 0.16 5.23
CA LYS A 4 -6.98 0.32 4.83
C LYS A 4 -6.91 0.33 3.31
N VAL A 5 -6.33 1.37 2.73
CA VAL A 5 -6.19 1.52 1.28
C VAL A 5 -4.75 1.25 0.88
N LEU A 6 -4.55 0.28 -0.01
CA LEU A 6 -3.27 -0.04 -0.63
C LEU A 6 -3.31 0.24 -2.13
N VAL A 7 -2.21 0.75 -2.67
CA VAL A 7 -2.09 1.07 -4.10
C VAL A 7 -0.85 0.43 -4.71
N GLY A 8 -0.87 0.20 -6.03
CA GLY A 8 0.23 -0.41 -6.78
C GLY A 8 -0.01 -0.37 -8.29
N GLY A 9 0.92 -0.95 -9.06
CA GLY A 9 0.93 -0.94 -10.53
C GLY A 9 2.09 -0.11 -11.10
N ALA A 10 2.40 -0.32 -12.39
CA ALA A 10 3.57 0.29 -13.05
C ALA A 10 3.69 1.83 -12.93
N PRO A 11 2.61 2.64 -12.98
CA PRO A 11 2.74 4.10 -12.86
C PRO A 11 2.81 4.59 -11.40
N VAL A 12 2.70 3.70 -10.41
CA VAL A 12 2.55 4.05 -9.00
C VAL A 12 3.89 3.95 -8.28
N ASN A 13 4.18 4.92 -7.40
CA ASN A 13 5.34 4.90 -6.51
C ASN A 13 4.96 5.37 -5.09
N GLN A 14 5.90 5.22 -4.14
CA GLN A 14 5.70 5.59 -2.74
C GLN A 14 5.31 7.06 -2.57
N LYS A 15 6.00 7.97 -3.27
CA LYS A 15 5.72 9.41 -3.18
C LYS A 15 4.27 9.72 -3.52
N TRP A 16 3.77 9.18 -4.63
CA TRP A 16 2.39 9.39 -5.03
C TRP A 16 1.41 8.75 -4.04
N ALA A 17 1.71 7.56 -3.52
CA ALA A 17 0.88 6.92 -2.50
C ALA A 17 0.75 7.77 -1.23
N ASP A 18 1.84 8.41 -0.81
CA ASP A 18 1.85 9.36 0.31
C ASP A 18 1.05 10.63 -0.03
N ASP A 19 1.23 11.19 -1.23
CA ASP A 19 0.54 12.40 -1.69
C ASP A 19 -1.00 12.23 -1.69
N ILE A 20 -1.51 11.03 -1.99
CA ILE A 20 -2.95 10.72 -1.98
C ILE A 20 -3.48 10.23 -0.61
N GLY A 21 -2.60 10.04 0.37
CA GLY A 21 -2.97 9.55 1.70
C GLY A 21 -3.29 8.05 1.77
N ALA A 22 -2.71 7.23 0.88
CA ALA A 22 -2.83 5.78 0.96
C ALA A 22 -2.16 5.24 2.24
N ASN A 23 -2.59 4.07 2.70
CA ASN A 23 -1.99 3.43 3.87
C ASN A 23 -0.78 2.57 3.52
N GLY A 24 -0.56 2.28 2.24
CA GLY A 24 0.64 1.61 1.77
C GLY A 24 0.72 1.48 0.26
N TYR A 25 1.92 1.18 -0.22
CA TYR A 25 2.26 1.01 -1.63
C TYR A 25 2.98 -0.32 -1.85
N GLY A 26 2.49 -1.14 -2.77
CA GLY A 26 3.15 -2.38 -3.17
C GLY A 26 3.75 -2.28 -4.57
N GLU A 27 5.08 -2.33 -4.68
CA GLU A 27 5.80 -2.37 -5.97
C GLU A 27 5.56 -3.68 -6.75
N ASN A 28 5.18 -4.76 -6.04
CA ASN A 28 4.79 -6.04 -6.61
C ASN A 28 3.84 -6.78 -5.66
N ALA A 29 3.30 -7.91 -6.14
CA ALA A 29 2.31 -8.69 -5.39
C ALA A 29 2.84 -9.19 -4.02
N MET A 30 4.08 -9.68 -3.97
CA MET A 30 4.67 -10.21 -2.73
C MET A 30 4.88 -9.12 -1.68
N VAL A 31 5.30 -7.94 -2.11
CA VAL A 31 5.45 -6.77 -1.23
C VAL A 31 4.08 -6.29 -0.73
N ALA A 32 3.07 -6.25 -1.61
CA ALA A 32 1.71 -5.89 -1.21
C ALA A 32 1.17 -6.81 -0.10
N VAL A 33 1.36 -8.13 -0.21
CA VAL A 33 0.98 -9.09 0.86
C VAL A 33 1.68 -8.76 2.18
N LYS A 34 3.00 -8.53 2.16
CA LYS A 34 3.78 -8.19 3.36
C LYS A 34 3.29 -6.91 4.03
N ILE A 35 2.93 -5.89 3.24
CA ILE A 35 2.42 -4.61 3.77
C ILE A 35 1.02 -4.79 4.34
N THR A 36 0.14 -5.54 3.65
CA THR A 36 -1.22 -5.82 4.14
C THR A 36 -1.18 -6.47 5.52
N LYS A 37 -0.33 -7.49 5.73
CA LYS A 37 -0.15 -8.13 7.04
C LYS A 37 0.21 -7.13 8.15
N LYS A 38 1.20 -6.28 7.88
CA LYS A 38 1.59 -5.19 8.80
C LYS A 38 0.45 -4.22 9.10
N LEU A 39 -0.38 -3.88 8.11
CA LEU A 39 -1.48 -2.92 8.27
C LEU A 39 -2.67 -3.46 9.06
N ILE A 40 -2.89 -4.78 9.02
CA ILE A 40 -3.96 -5.45 9.78
C ILE A 40 -3.49 -5.98 11.14
N GLY A 41 -2.18 -5.97 11.41
CA GLY A 41 -1.61 -6.41 12.68
C GLY A 41 -1.40 -7.92 12.80
N GLU A 42 -1.13 -8.59 11.68
CA GLU A 42 -0.66 -10.00 11.61
C GLU A 42 0.87 -10.07 11.58
#